data_AF-A0A978UD68-F1
#
_entry.id   AF-A0A978UD68-F1
#
_cell.length_a   1.000
_cell.length_b   1.000
_cell.length_c   1.000
_cell.angle_alpha   90.00
_cell.angle_beta   90.00
_cell.angle_gamma   90.00
#
_symmetry.space_group_name_H-M   'P 1'
#
loop_
_entity.id
_entity.type
_entity.pdbx_description
1 polymer ?
#
loop_
_entity_poly.entity_id
_entity_poly.type
_entity_poly.pdbx_seq_one_letter_code
_entity_poly.pdbx_strand_id
1 'polypeptide(L)'
;MDNVSGPKGYLVTLAPFEEGENVVRETKNFNITFSAFTICAQSTAWKVGEQDPETKRRLIITGDVRSYSNCFFISKEQVGGNVYRIVWCPAELCPTCMFACGNVGALVENGKKLLALDGSVLSIVFEKA
;
A
#
# COMPACT_ATOMS: atom_id res chain seq x y z
N MET A 1 21.50 9.89 6.78
CA MET A 1 21.17 9.30 5.46
C MET A 1 20.24 10.28 4.80
N ASP A 2 20.78 11.06 3.89
CA ASP A 2 20.07 12.15 3.24
C ASP A 2 18.96 11.57 2.36
N ASN A 3 17.73 11.93 2.69
CA ASN A 3 16.59 11.64 1.84
C ASN A 3 16.69 12.59 0.64
N VAL A 4 17.37 12.15 -0.42
CA VAL A 4 17.42 12.89 -1.69
C VAL A 4 15.97 13.11 -2.11
N SER A 5 15.51 14.38 -2.08
CA SER A 5 14.20 14.79 -2.55
C SER A 5 14.13 14.50 -4.04
N GLY A 6 13.57 13.34 -4.39
CA GLY A 6 13.11 13.07 -5.74
C GLY A 6 11.99 14.05 -6.15
N PRO A 7 11.51 13.98 -7.40
CA PRO A 7 10.31 14.71 -7.79
C PRO A 7 9.16 14.42 -6.81
N LYS A 8 8.33 15.43 -6.53
CA LYS A 8 7.09 15.24 -5.74
C LYS A 8 6.32 14.07 -6.34
N GLY A 9 6.02 13.05 -5.53
CA GLY A 9 5.26 11.88 -5.95
C GLY A 9 3.84 12.26 -6.41
N TYR A 10 3.10 11.28 -6.94
CA TYR A 10 1.68 11.50 -7.25
C TYR A 10 0.85 11.63 -5.98
N LEU A 11 -0.17 12.49 -6.03
CA LEU A 11 -1.18 12.57 -4.99
C LEU A 11 -1.90 11.22 -4.86
N VAL A 12 -2.31 10.90 -3.63
CA VAL A 12 -3.10 9.71 -3.34
C VAL A 12 -4.38 10.10 -2.62
N THR A 13 -5.45 9.39 -2.94
CA THR A 13 -6.70 9.39 -2.18
C THR A 13 -6.73 8.14 -1.32
N LEU A 14 -7.03 8.31 -0.03
CA LEU A 14 -7.32 7.21 0.90
C LEU A 14 -8.83 7.17 1.14
N ALA A 15 -9.44 6.01 0.94
CA ALA A 15 -10.88 5.83 1.13
C ALA A 15 -11.13 4.69 2.14
N PRO A 16 -11.81 4.94 3.27
CA PRO A 16 -12.19 3.88 4.20
C PRO A 16 -12.89 2.71 3.49
N PHE A 17 -12.62 1.49 3.93
CA PHE A 17 -13.26 0.30 3.36
C PHE A 17 -14.73 0.18 3.80
N GLU A 18 -15.04 0.57 5.02
CA GLU A 18 -16.40 0.55 5.57
C GLU A 18 -17.26 1.65 4.93
N GLU A 19 -18.44 1.27 4.42
CA GLU A 19 -19.36 2.20 3.77
C GLU A 19 -19.91 3.23 4.78
N GLY A 20 -19.91 4.51 4.41
CA GLY A 20 -20.38 5.61 5.26
C GLY A 20 -19.31 6.22 6.16
N GLU A 21 -18.13 5.60 6.29
CA GLU A 21 -16.98 6.19 6.97
C GLU A 21 -16.28 7.22 6.07
N ASN A 22 -15.85 8.34 6.66
CA ASN A 22 -15.10 9.40 5.99
C ASN A 22 -13.73 9.69 6.63
N VAL A 23 -13.39 8.95 7.69
CA VAL A 23 -12.10 9.08 8.39
C VAL A 23 -11.31 7.79 8.21
N VAL A 24 -10.12 7.91 7.64
CA VAL A 24 -9.14 6.81 7.63
C VAL A 24 -8.50 6.70 9.00
N ARG A 25 -8.58 5.51 9.60
CA ARG A 25 -8.10 5.23 10.96
C ARG A 25 -6.96 4.22 10.92
N GLU A 26 -6.09 4.28 11.93
CA GLU A 26 -5.08 3.25 12.16
C GLU A 26 -5.75 1.88 12.31
N THR A 27 -5.07 0.84 11.85
CA THR A 27 -5.51 -0.58 11.89
C THR A 27 -6.86 -0.88 11.23
N LYS A 28 -7.47 0.08 10.52
CA LYS A 28 -8.69 -0.11 9.74
C LYS A 28 -8.39 -0.15 8.25
N ASN A 29 -9.04 -1.08 7.55
CA ASN A 29 -8.84 -1.25 6.12
C ASN A 29 -9.32 -0.02 5.34
N PHE A 30 -8.56 0.36 4.33
CA PHE A 30 -8.85 1.41 3.37
C PHE A 30 -8.20 1.08 2.02
N ASN A 31 -8.67 1.76 0.98
CA ASN A 31 -8.15 1.67 -0.36
C ASN A 31 -7.23 2.87 -0.64
N ILE A 32 -6.17 2.66 -1.42
CA ILE A 32 -5.24 3.70 -1.87
C ILE A 32 -5.36 3.82 -3.38
N THR A 33 -5.55 5.03 -3.90
CA THR A 33 -5.65 5.29 -5.34
C THR A 33 -4.80 6.49 -5.71
N PHE A 34 -3.97 6.38 -6.75
CA PHE A 34 -3.28 7.58 -7.27
C PHE A 34 -4.27 8.52 -7.96
N SER A 35 -4.22 9.79 -7.58
CA SER A 35 -4.95 10.88 -8.23
C SER A 35 -4.16 11.37 -9.46
N ALA A 36 -3.97 10.48 -10.44
CA ALA A 36 -3.18 10.75 -11.64
C ALA A 36 -3.92 10.28 -12.90
N PHE A 37 -3.77 11.04 -13.99
CA PHE A 37 -4.22 10.61 -15.30
C PHE A 37 -3.18 9.67 -15.91
N THR A 38 -3.63 8.53 -16.43
CA THR A 38 -2.81 7.54 -17.11
C THR A 38 -3.43 7.22 -18.48
N ILE A 39 -2.58 6.84 -19.44
CA ILE A 39 -3.01 6.31 -20.74
C ILE A 39 -3.51 4.86 -20.63
N CYS A 40 -3.23 4.19 -19.52
CA CYS A 40 -3.74 2.85 -19.25
C CYS A 40 -5.24 2.90 -18.95
N ALA A 41 -6.01 1.99 -19.54
CA ALA A 41 -7.45 1.88 -19.27
C ALA A 41 -7.76 1.32 -17.86
N GLN A 42 -6.76 0.78 -17.17
CA GLN A 42 -6.89 0.16 -15.85
C GLN A 42 -6.97 1.20 -14.74
N SER A 43 -7.61 0.81 -13.62
CA SER A 43 -7.66 1.63 -12.41
C SER A 43 -6.27 1.96 -11.86
N THR A 44 -6.12 3.14 -11.24
CA THR A 44 -4.94 3.55 -10.47
C THR A 44 -4.99 3.12 -9.01
N ALA A 45 -5.98 2.32 -8.63
CA ALA A 45 -6.11 1.73 -7.30
C ALA A 45 -4.96 0.76 -7.03
N TRP A 46 -4.36 0.86 -5.86
CA TRP A 46 -3.34 -0.05 -5.39
C TRP A 46 -3.93 -1.41 -5.08
N LYS A 47 -3.16 -2.45 -5.36
CA LYS A 47 -3.45 -3.83 -4.99
C LYS A 47 -2.16 -4.62 -4.82
N VAL A 48 -2.23 -5.67 -4.01
CA VAL A 48 -1.23 -6.73 -4.03
C VAL A 48 -1.38 -7.49 -5.35
N GLY A 49 -0.29 -7.57 -6.12
CA GLY A 49 -0.21 -8.35 -7.34
C GLY A 49 -0.15 -9.86 -7.07
N GLU A 50 -0.29 -10.63 -8.14
CA GLU A 50 -0.07 -12.08 -8.07
C GLU A 50 1.33 -12.40 -7.58
N GLN A 51 1.47 -13.53 -6.89
CA GLN A 51 2.77 -13.98 -6.42
C GLN A 51 3.61 -14.42 -7.61
N ASP A 52 4.79 -13.81 -7.75
CA ASP A 52 5.74 -14.19 -8.79
C ASP A 52 6.20 -15.64 -8.58
N PRO A 53 6.09 -16.52 -9.60
CA PRO A 53 6.34 -17.95 -9.41
C PRO A 53 7.80 -18.28 -9.16
N GLU A 54 8.75 -17.45 -9.59
CA GLU A 54 10.19 -17.69 -9.46
C GLU A 54 10.73 -17.12 -8.15
N THR A 55 10.48 -15.83 -7.92
CA THR A 55 10.99 -15.08 -6.77
C THR A 55 10.10 -15.20 -5.54
N LYS A 56 8.87 -15.70 -5.70
CA LYS A 56 7.84 -15.79 -4.66
C LYS A 56 7.40 -14.43 -4.10
N ARG A 57 7.78 -13.33 -4.75
CA ARG A 57 7.49 -11.96 -4.32
C ARG A 57 6.08 -11.55 -4.65
N ARG A 58 5.57 -10.57 -3.90
CA ARG A 58 4.27 -9.94 -4.13
C ARG A 58 4.46 -8.44 -4.16
N LEU A 59 4.37 -7.87 -5.36
CA LEU A 59 4.52 -6.45 -5.60
C LEU A 59 3.21 -5.71 -5.29
N ILE A 60 3.33 -4.44 -4.92
CA ILE A 60 2.20 -3.52 -4.91
C ILE A 60 2.12 -2.85 -6.28
N ILE A 61 1.01 -3.08 -6.97
CA ILE A 61 0.76 -2.62 -8.34
C ILE A 61 -0.53 -1.81 -8.39
N THR A 62 -0.78 -1.15 -9.52
CA THR A 62 -2.10 -0.57 -9.81
C THR A 62 -2.91 -1.47 -10.72
N GLY A 63 -4.23 -1.41 -10.61
CA GLY A 63 -5.13 -2.01 -11.59
C GLY A 63 -6.46 -2.41 -11.00
N ASP A 64 -7.19 -3.24 -11.74
CA ASP A 64 -8.51 -3.68 -11.32
C ASP A 64 -8.43 -4.58 -10.08
N VAL A 65 -9.26 -4.23 -9.12
CA VAL A 65 -9.31 -4.88 -7.81
C VAL A 65 -10.03 -6.22 -7.93
N ARG A 66 -9.44 -7.24 -7.30
CA ARG A 66 -10.08 -8.55 -7.12
C ARG A 66 -10.03 -8.93 -5.65
N SER A 67 -11.14 -9.40 -5.11
CA SER A 67 -11.24 -9.87 -3.72
C SER A 67 -10.65 -8.83 -2.74
N TYR A 68 -9.78 -9.25 -1.83
CA TYR A 68 -9.21 -8.41 -0.76
C TYR A 68 -7.85 -7.78 -1.12
N SER A 69 -7.45 -7.80 -2.39
CA SER A 69 -6.09 -7.40 -2.82
C SER A 69 -5.77 -5.91 -2.58
N ASN A 70 -6.79 -5.05 -2.46
CA ASN A 70 -6.65 -3.61 -2.24
C ASN A 70 -6.89 -3.17 -0.79
N CYS A 71 -7.06 -4.11 0.15
CA CYS A 71 -7.36 -3.82 1.53
C CYS A 71 -6.07 -3.58 2.33
N PHE A 72 -5.69 -2.31 2.46
CA PHE A 72 -4.52 -1.89 3.22
C PHE A 72 -4.93 -1.22 4.52
N PHE A 73 -4.04 -1.18 5.50
CA PHE A 73 -4.20 -0.30 6.66
C PHE A 73 -2.87 0.34 7.03
N ILE A 74 -2.93 1.37 7.88
CA ILE A 74 -1.74 1.98 8.48
C ILE A 74 -1.57 1.54 9.92
N SER A 75 -0.33 1.36 10.32
CA SER A 75 0.06 1.11 11.71
C SER A 75 1.10 2.16 12.08
N LYS A 76 0.90 2.80 13.23
CA LYS A 76 1.82 3.82 13.73
C LYS A 76 3.14 3.19 14.17
N GLU A 77 4.25 3.83 13.79
CA GLU A 77 5.58 3.43 14.23
C GLU A 77 5.80 3.83 15.69
N GLN A 78 6.54 3.01 16.44
CA GLN A 78 6.78 3.26 17.87
C GLN A 78 7.71 4.46 18.12
N VAL A 79 8.51 4.84 17.13
CA VAL A 79 9.52 5.91 17.22
C VAL A 79 9.26 6.93 16.10
N GLY A 80 9.27 8.22 16.43
CA GLY A 80 9.28 9.30 15.43
C GLY A 80 7.97 10.08 15.22
N GLY A 81 6.98 9.99 16.12
CA GLY A 81 5.77 10.82 16.05
C GLY A 81 4.72 10.28 15.07
N ASN A 82 4.19 11.10 14.17
CA ASN A 82 3.15 10.73 13.19
C ASN A 82 3.75 10.03 11.97
N VAL A 83 4.52 8.98 12.23
CA VAL A 83 5.15 8.12 11.23
C VAL A 83 4.41 6.79 11.22
N TYR A 84 4.14 6.29 10.03
CA TYR A 84 3.32 5.10 9.81
C TYR A 84 4.03 4.12 8.88
N ARG A 85 3.65 2.85 8.96
CA ARG A 85 3.86 1.86 7.90
C ARG A 85 2.52 1.48 7.30
N ILE A 86 2.53 1.13 6.02
CA ILE A 86 1.37 0.54 5.33
C ILE A 86 1.49 -0.99 5.44
N VAL A 87 0.38 -1.66 5.71
CA VAL A 87 0.29 -3.11 5.88
C VAL A 87 -0.82 -3.64 4.99
N TRP A 88 -0.61 -4.84 4.44
CA TRP A 88 -1.68 -5.63 3.83
C TRP A 88 -1.93 -6.89 4.67
N CYS A 89 -3.11 -6.95 5.28
CA CYS A 89 -3.58 -8.12 6.02
C CYS A 89 -5.11 -8.05 6.18
N PRO A 90 -5.89 -8.49 5.18
CA PRO A 90 -7.35 -8.38 5.21
C PRO A 90 -8.04 -9.43 6.11
N ALA A 91 -7.35 -9.92 7.15
CA ALA A 91 -7.84 -10.98 8.03
C ALA A 91 -9.16 -10.61 8.72
N GLU A 92 -9.37 -9.33 9.04
CA GLU A 92 -10.65 -8.86 9.62
C GLU A 92 -11.83 -9.00 8.65
N LEU A 93 -11.59 -8.96 7.34
CA LEU A 93 -12.64 -9.06 6.32
C LEU A 93 -12.99 -10.51 5.97
N CYS A 94 -12.09 -11.45 6.26
CA CYS A 94 -12.33 -12.88 6.13
C CYS A 94 -11.57 -13.65 7.23
N PRO A 95 -12.19 -13.84 8.42
CA PRO A 95 -11.52 -14.48 9.56
C PRO A 95 -11.12 -15.94 9.32
N THR A 96 -11.76 -16.61 8.37
CA THR A 96 -11.46 -18.00 7.98
C THR A 96 -10.39 -18.10 6.89
N CYS A 97 -10.05 -16.99 6.23
CA CYS A 97 -9.03 -16.96 5.19
C CYS A 97 -7.64 -16.94 5.80
N MET A 98 -6.71 -17.71 5.22
CA MET A 98 -5.29 -17.67 5.59
C MET A 98 -4.54 -16.73 4.64
N PHE A 99 -4.35 -15.49 5.06
CA PHE A 99 -3.55 -14.52 4.31
C PHE A 99 -2.08 -14.56 4.75
N ALA A 100 -1.16 -14.64 3.79
CA ALA A 100 0.24 -14.35 4.05
C ALA A 100 0.42 -12.82 4.19
N CYS A 101 0.20 -12.29 5.38
CA CYS A 101 0.24 -10.85 5.64
C CYS A 101 1.66 -10.27 5.50
N GLY A 102 1.76 -8.96 5.26
CA GLY A 102 3.06 -8.30 5.10
C GLY A 102 3.01 -6.79 5.20
N ASN A 103 4.13 -6.19 5.57
CA ASN A 103 4.33 -4.74 5.51
C ASN A 103 4.65 -4.35 4.06
N VAL A 104 4.12 -3.22 3.60
CA VAL A 104 4.55 -2.63 2.34
C VAL A 104 5.94 -2.02 2.54
N GLY A 105 6.90 -2.53 1.80
CA GLY A 105 8.30 -2.14 1.87
C GLY A 105 8.90 -1.82 0.51
N ALA A 106 10.05 -1.16 0.53
CA ALA A 106 10.84 -0.87 -0.65
C ALA A 106 11.67 -2.08 -1.07
N LEU A 107 11.60 -2.40 -2.36
CA LEU A 107 12.40 -3.40 -3.06
C LEU A 107 13.19 -2.68 -4.17
N VAL A 108 14.51 -2.86 -4.20
CA VAL A 108 15.33 -2.35 -5.31
C VAL A 108 15.60 -3.48 -6.29
N GLU A 109 15.14 -3.32 -7.52
CA GLU A 109 15.28 -4.30 -8.59
C GLU A 109 15.67 -3.59 -9.89
N ASN A 110 16.80 -4.00 -10.49
CA ASN A 110 17.34 -3.38 -11.71
C ASN A 110 17.46 -1.85 -11.63
N GLY A 111 17.88 -1.34 -10.47
CA GLY A 111 18.01 0.11 -10.21
C GLY A 111 16.69 0.85 -10.00
N LYS A 112 15.54 0.16 -10.02
CA LYS A 112 14.22 0.73 -9.75
C LYS A 112 13.78 0.41 -8.33
N LYS A 113 13.16 1.37 -7.66
CA LYS A 113 12.55 1.18 -6.34
C LYS A 113 11.07 0.83 -6.54
N LEU A 114 10.73 -0.41 -6.24
CA LEU A 114 9.37 -0.96 -6.26
C LEU A 114 8.83 -1.08 -4.83
N LEU A 115 7.52 -1.28 -4.72
CA LEU A 115 6.87 -1.65 -3.46
C LEU A 115 6.53 -3.14 -3.46
N ALA A 116 6.78 -3.81 -2.35
CA ALA A 116 6.54 -5.24 -2.19
C ALA A 116 6.20 -5.59 -0.74
N LEU A 117 5.56 -6.75 -0.51
CA LEU A 117 5.23 -7.24 0.84
C LEU A 117 6.43 -7.84 1.61
N ASP A 118 7.52 -8.12 0.91
CA ASP A 118 8.78 -8.65 1.44
C ASP A 118 9.93 -7.64 1.36
N GLY A 119 9.61 -6.38 1.03
CA GLY A 119 10.59 -5.29 0.98
C GLY A 119 11.01 -4.78 2.36
N SER A 120 12.07 -3.97 2.37
CA SER A 120 12.46 -3.20 3.56
C SER A 120 11.33 -2.25 3.99
N VAL A 121 10.83 -2.36 5.22
CA VAL A 121 9.64 -1.61 5.69
C VAL A 121 9.79 -0.11 5.39
N LEU A 122 8.78 0.47 4.75
CA LEU A 122 8.78 1.89 4.41
C LEU A 122 7.98 2.68 5.45
N SER A 123 8.69 3.48 6.24
CA SER A 123 8.09 4.46 7.13
C SER A 123 7.68 5.71 6.34
N ILE A 124 6.44 6.17 6.49
CA ILE A 124 5.86 7.27 5.75
C ILE A 124 5.18 8.28 6.68
N VAL A 125 5.07 9.52 6.18
CA VAL A 125 4.24 10.57 6.76
C VAL A 125 3.27 11.01 5.67
N PHE A 126 2.02 11.31 6.03
CA PHE A 126 1.04 11.87 5.10
C PHE A 126 1.12 13.39 5.11
N GLU A 127 1.44 13.98 3.96
CA GLU A 127 1.38 15.42 3.72
C GLU A 127 0.08 15.74 2.98
N LYS A 128 -0.66 16.73 3.48
CA LYS A 128 -1.86 17.21 2.79
C LYS A 128 -1.42 17.97 1.53
N ALA A 129 -2.03 17.62 0.39
CA ALA A 129 -1.85 18.30 -0.88
C ALA A 129 -2.31 19.76 -0.86
#